data_AF-A0A3M0WP48-F1
#
_entry.id   AF-A0A3M0WP48-F1
#
_cell.length_a   1.000
_cell.length_b   1.000
_cell.length_c   1.000
_cell.angle_alpha   90.00
_cell.angle_beta   90.00
_cell.angle_gamma   90.00
#
_symmetry.space_group_name_H-M   'P 1'
#
loop_
_entity.id
_entity.type
_entity.pdbx_description
1 polymer ?
#
loop_
_entity_poly.entity_id
_entity_poly.type
_entity_poly.pdbx_seq_one_letter_code
_entity_poly.pdbx_strand_id
1 'polypeptide(L)'
;KEVEFRFSIDGVNWDKIKPVVIKNEVKERGEGSLKTFDSYLKDISARYIRVIAKNIGTIPQWHGAAGYKAWLFADEIIIGEGE
;
A
#
# COMPACT_ATOMS: atom_id res chain seq x y z
N LYS A 1 -5.39 2.43 -5.25
CA LYS A 1 -5.91 3.68 -4.64
C LYS A 1 -4.88 4.26 -3.68
N GLU A 2 -4.41 3.50 -2.71
CA GLU A 2 -3.36 3.91 -1.77
C GLU A 2 -2.76 2.67 -1.11
N VAL A 3 -1.57 2.84 -0.54
CA VAL A 3 -0.93 1.90 0.37
C VAL A 3 -0.72 2.63 1.69
N GLU A 4 -1.09 1.98 2.79
CA GLU A 4 -0.94 2.51 4.14
C GLU A 4 0.00 1.61 4.95
N PHE A 5 1.00 2.22 5.58
CA PHE A 5 1.91 1.58 6.52
C PHE A 5 1.57 1.99 7.94
N ARG A 6 1.39 1.01 8.83
CA ARG A 6 1.23 1.22 10.27
C ARG A 6 2.31 0.50 11.06
N PHE A 7 2.59 1.05 12.23
CA PHE A 7 3.70 0.63 13.08
C PHE A 7 3.21 0.38 14.50
N SER A 8 3.72 -0.67 15.13
CA SER A 8 3.37 -1.02 16.50
C SER A 8 4.55 -1.66 17.23
N ILE A 9 4.64 -1.42 18.54
CA ILE A 9 5.58 -2.09 19.45
C ILE A 9 5.01 -3.42 19.96
N ASP A 10 3.68 -3.50 20.12
CA ASP A 10 2.99 -4.61 20.80
C ASP A 10 2.09 -5.44 19.87
N GLY A 11 1.88 -5.01 18.63
CA GLY A 11 1.03 -5.68 17.64
C GLY A 11 -0.47 -5.47 17.85
N VAL A 12 -0.87 -4.73 18.90
CA VAL A 12 -2.27 -4.49 19.28
C VAL A 12 -2.64 -3.03 19.09
N ASN A 13 -1.78 -2.10 19.52
CA ASN A 13 -1.98 -0.66 19.39
C ASN A 13 -1.27 -0.13 18.13
N TRP A 14 -2.00 0.50 17.23
CA TRP A 14 -1.53 0.91 15.89
C TRP A 14 -1.67 2.41 15.62
N ASP A 15 -2.10 3.16 16.62
CA ASP A 15 -2.46 4.57 16.59
C ASP A 15 -1.41 5.47 17.25
N LYS A 16 -0.46 4.89 18.00
CA LYS A 16 0.64 5.62 18.66
C LYS A 16 1.62 6.27 17.69
N ILE A 17 1.77 5.69 16.50
CA ILE A 17 2.63 6.19 15.42
C ILE A 17 1.70 6.55 14.26
N LYS A 18 1.86 7.75 13.70
CA LYS A 18 1.03 8.19 12.57
C LYS A 18 1.23 7.25 11.39
N PRO A 19 0.14 6.73 10.77
CA PRO A 19 0.26 5.95 9.55
C PRO A 19 0.89 6.76 8.42
N VAL A 20 1.69 6.10 7.60
CA VAL A 20 2.14 6.65 6.32
C VAL A 20 1.15 6.20 5.25
N VAL A 21 0.58 7.14 4.51
CA VAL A 21 -0.35 6.85 3.41
C VAL A 21 0.24 7.37 2.12
N ILE A 22 0.49 6.47 1.17
CA ILE A 22 1.00 6.79 -0.16
C ILE A 22 -0.14 6.58 -1.16
N LYS A 23 -0.55 7.65 -1.84
CA LYS A 23 -1.59 7.56 -2.86
C LYS A 23 -1.03 6.93 -4.14
N ASN A 24 -1.88 6.18 -4.83
CA ASN A 24 -1.55 5.69 -6.16
C ASN A 24 -1.79 6.80 -7.19
N GLU A 25 -0.72 7.25 -7.83
CA GLU A 25 -0.76 8.26 -8.90
C GLU A 25 -0.77 7.65 -10.30
N VAL A 26 -0.66 6.31 -10.41
CA VAL A 26 -0.76 5.62 -11.69
C VAL A 26 -2.15 5.81 -12.27
N LYS A 27 -2.20 6.22 -13.54
CA LYS A 27 -3.44 6.39 -14.29
C LYS A 27 -4.20 5.07 -14.33
N GLU A 28 -5.50 5.14 -14.11
CA GLU A 28 -6.37 3.95 -14.11
C GLU A 28 -6.43 3.26 -15.47
N ARG A 29 -6.26 4.03 -16.55
CA ARG A 29 -6.21 3.56 -17.94
C ARG A 29 -4.80 3.77 -18.50
N GLY A 30 -4.23 2.69 -19.02
CA GLY A 30 -2.89 2.70 -19.61
C GLY A 30 -2.29 1.29 -19.61
N GLU A 31 -1.06 1.19 -20.04
CA GLU A 31 -0.28 -0.05 -19.88
C GLU A 31 0.00 -0.31 -18.40
N GLY A 32 0.07 -1.59 -18.02
CA GLY A 32 0.44 -1.98 -16.67
C GLY A 32 1.88 -1.55 -16.37
N SER A 33 2.10 -0.95 -15.21
CA SER A 33 3.43 -0.61 -14.72
C SER A 33 3.67 -1.22 -13.35
N LEU A 34 4.93 -1.58 -13.10
CA LEU A 34 5.40 -1.85 -11.74
C LEU A 34 5.50 -0.53 -10.98
N LYS A 35 4.93 -0.51 -9.77
CA LYS A 35 4.99 0.65 -8.90
C LYS A 35 5.43 0.23 -7.51
N THR A 36 6.61 0.70 -7.12
CA THR A 36 7.07 0.63 -5.74
C THR A 36 6.35 1.68 -4.90
N PHE A 37 5.91 1.27 -3.70
CA PHE A 37 5.40 2.14 -2.66
C PHE A 37 6.38 2.07 -1.49
N ASP A 38 7.18 3.10 -1.31
CA ASP A 38 8.25 3.15 -0.32
C ASP A 38 8.12 4.35 0.62
N SER A 39 8.62 4.20 1.84
CA SER A 39 8.69 5.28 2.82
C SER A 39 9.92 5.10 3.70
N TYR A 40 10.62 6.21 3.93
CA TYR A 40 11.74 6.28 4.85
C TYR A 40 11.30 7.02 6.11
N LEU A 41 11.39 6.34 7.24
CA LEU A 41 10.98 6.87 8.53
C LEU A 41 12.21 6.99 9.42
N LYS A 42 12.47 8.21 9.88
CA LYS A 42 13.49 8.48 10.88
C LYS A 42 12.87 8.38 12.27
N ASP A 43 13.66 7.87 13.21
CA ASP A 43 13.35 7.86 14.65
C ASP A 43 12.08 7.07 15.04
N ILE A 44 11.72 6.04 14.25
CA ILE A 44 10.62 5.14 14.58
C ILE A 44 11.17 3.81 15.08
N SER A 45 10.81 3.46 16.31
CA SER A 45 10.95 2.09 16.82
C SER A 45 9.63 1.35 16.62
N ALA A 46 9.68 0.20 15.95
CA ALA A 46 8.53 -0.67 15.73
C ALA A 46 8.99 -2.13 15.75
N ARG A 47 8.16 -3.01 16.33
CA ARG A 47 8.36 -4.47 16.26
C ARG A 47 7.46 -5.10 15.20
N TYR A 48 6.32 -4.48 14.95
CA TYR A 48 5.31 -4.96 14.01
C TYR A 48 5.01 -3.87 13.00
N ILE A 49 4.95 -4.27 11.73
CA ILE A 49 4.55 -3.43 10.61
C ILE A 49 3.30 -4.05 10.00
N ARG A 50 2.30 -3.23 9.70
CA ARG A 50 1.10 -3.63 8.96
C ARG A 50 1.07 -2.84 7.66
N VAL A 51 1.00 -3.57 6.55
CA VAL A 51 0.87 -3.02 5.20
C VAL A 51 -0.57 -3.24 4.74
N ILE A 52 -1.26 -2.16 4.39
CA ILE A 52 -2.67 -2.19 3.93
C ILE A 52 -2.72 -1.60 2.53
N ALA A 53 -2.91 -2.45 1.52
CA ALA A 53 -3.02 -2.02 0.13
C ALA A 53 -4.48 -2.02 -0.32
N LYS A 54 -4.98 -0.87 -0.79
CA LYS A 54 -6.34 -0.72 -1.31
C LYS A 54 -6.32 -0.64 -2.83
N ASN A 55 -6.91 -1.64 -3.49
CA ASN A 55 -7.12 -1.61 -4.95
C ASN A 55 -8.31 -0.72 -5.34
N ILE A 56 -8.68 -0.74 -6.62
CA ILE A 56 -9.79 0.04 -7.17
C ILE A 56 -11.17 -0.47 -6.72
N GLY A 57 -11.23 -1.66 -6.11
CA GLY A 57 -12.46 -2.31 -5.65
C GLY A 57 -13.22 -2.96 -6.80
N THR A 58 -14.08 -2.19 -7.46
CA THR A 58 -14.89 -2.67 -8.59
C THR A 58 -14.27 -2.20 -9.90
N ILE A 59 -14.22 -3.08 -10.90
CA ILE A 59 -13.64 -2.80 -12.20
C ILE A 59 -14.51 -1.76 -12.95
N PRO A 60 -13.92 -0.66 -13.46
CA PRO A 60 -14.61 0.40 -14.18
C PRO A 60 -15.31 -0.06 -15.47
N GLN A 61 -16.30 0.72 -15.92
CA GLN A 61 -17.13 0.41 -17.10
C GLN A 61 -16.36 0.33 -18.41
N TRP A 62 -15.22 1.01 -18.52
CA TRP A 62 -14.43 1.03 -19.74
C TRP A 62 -13.62 -0.27 -19.97
N HIS A 63 -13.50 -1.13 -18.96
CA HIS A 63 -12.69 -2.35 -19.02
C HIS A 63 -13.54 -3.59 -19.34
N GLY A 64 -12.99 -4.57 -20.08
CA GLY A 64 -13.74 -5.76 -20.52
C GLY A 64 -14.30 -6.66 -19.40
N ALA A 65 -13.81 -6.49 -18.18
CA ALA A 65 -14.29 -7.17 -16.97
C ALA A 65 -15.08 -6.24 -16.03
N ALA A 66 -15.76 -5.22 -16.57
CA ALA A 66 -16.53 -4.24 -15.80
C ALA A 66 -17.50 -4.88 -14.78
N GLY A 67 -17.63 -4.26 -13.61
CA GLY A 67 -18.56 -4.68 -12.56
C GLY A 67 -18.05 -5.78 -11.63
N TYR A 68 -17.00 -6.52 -12.02
CA TYR A 68 -16.36 -7.50 -11.14
C TYR A 68 -15.40 -6.87 -10.13
N LYS A 69 -14.96 -7.65 -9.14
CA LYS A 69 -13.93 -7.23 -8.19
C LYS A 69 -12.55 -7.26 -8.84
N ALA A 70 -11.79 -6.20 -8.63
CA ALA A 70 -10.42 -6.10 -9.11
C ALA A 70 -9.50 -7.02 -8.29
N TRP A 71 -8.51 -7.59 -8.96
CA TRP A 71 -7.39 -8.27 -8.30
C TRP A 71 -6.42 -7.25 -7.71
N LEU A 72 -5.59 -7.69 -6.78
CA LEU A 72 -4.44 -6.96 -6.25
C LEU A 72 -3.25 -7.90 -6.33
N PHE A 73 -2.18 -7.45 -6.99
CA PHE A 73 -0.93 -8.20 -7.12
C PHE A 73 0.15 -7.47 -6.35
N ALA A 74 0.99 -8.23 -5.67
CA ALA A 74 2.21 -7.77 -5.01
C ALA A 74 3.25 -8.88 -5.13
N ASP A 75 4.50 -8.50 -5.27
CA ASP A 75 5.65 -9.38 -5.33
C ASP A 75 6.32 -9.47 -3.95
N GLU A 76 6.87 -8.36 -3.47
CA GLU A 76 7.76 -8.31 -2.31
C GLU A 76 7.36 -7.22 -1.32
N ILE A 77 7.60 -7.50 -0.03
CA ILE A 77 7.58 -6.50 1.04
C ILE A 77 8.99 -6.45 1.58
N ILE A 78 9.68 -5.34 1.34
CA ILE A 78 11.06 -5.12 1.75
C ILE A 78 11.07 -4.26 3.01
N ILE A 79 11.76 -4.73 4.05
CA ILE A 79 12.01 -4.01 5.30
C ILE A 79 13.52 -3.95 5.49
N GLY A 80 14.07 -2.74 5.58
CA GLY A 80 15.51 -2.53 5.76
C GLY A 80 15.79 -1.10 6.22
N GLU A 81 17.05 -0.85 6.52
CA GLU A 81 17.56 0.51 6.77
C GLU A 81 17.77 1.19 5.41
N GLY A 82 17.31 2.43 5.26
CA GLY A 82 17.61 3.24 4.07
C GLY A 82 19.07 3.71 4.10
N GLU A 83 19.67 3.86 2.93
CA GLU A 83 20.99 4.52 2.78
C GLU A 83 20.98 5.98 3.29
#